data_AF-A0A4P6FIE7-F1
#
_entry.id   AF-A0A4P6FIE7-F1
#
_cell.length_a   1.000
_cell.length_b   1.000
_cell.length_c   1.000
_cell.angle_alpha   90.00
_cell.angle_beta   90.00
_cell.angle_gamma   90.00
#
_symmetry.space_group_name_H-M   'P 1'
#
loop_
_entity.id
_entity.type
_entity.pdbx_description
1 polymer ?
#
loop_
_entity_poly.entity_id
_entity_poly.type
_entity_poly.pdbx_seq_one_letter_code
_entity_poly.pdbx_strand_id
1 'polypeptide(L)'
;MKMPVLAAFCCVSLAACASNSSDMARIEQGYTPGTLGVGAIARSDWDKAEALLTARNAAATRDPARLINLGKVYMETGRADLAVATWERALASRHHHEVETADGRFVSTEDLAREALARYSPAVASR
;
A
#
# COMPACT_ATOMS: atom_id res chain seq x y z
N MET A 1 57.68 -16.68 -23.16
CA MET A 1 56.77 -15.73 -22.46
C MET A 1 55.37 -16.34 -22.55
N LYS A 2 54.76 -16.95 -21.52
CA LYS A 2 54.37 -16.47 -20.16
C LYS A 2 53.27 -15.39 -20.30
N MET A 3 51.99 -15.75 -20.48
CA MET A 3 50.92 -16.23 -19.55
C MET A 3 49.83 -15.12 -19.34
N PRO A 4 48.58 -15.50 -18.99
CA PRO A 4 47.30 -14.89 -19.39
C PRO A 4 46.54 -14.19 -18.25
N VAL A 5 45.48 -13.40 -18.53
CA VAL A 5 44.42 -12.98 -17.57
C VAL A 5 43.14 -12.64 -18.38
N LEU A 6 42.04 -13.40 -18.30
CA LEU A 6 40.92 -13.37 -17.33
C LEU A 6 40.03 -12.10 -17.39
N ALA A 7 38.77 -12.27 -17.81
CA ALA A 7 37.64 -11.52 -17.24
C ALA A 7 36.32 -12.18 -17.68
N ALA A 8 35.82 -13.09 -16.84
CA ALA A 8 34.44 -13.54 -16.89
C ALA A 8 33.55 -12.38 -16.43
N PHE A 9 32.76 -11.82 -17.36
CA PHE A 9 31.66 -10.91 -17.01
C PHE A 9 30.51 -11.76 -16.46
N CYS A 10 30.60 -12.09 -15.17
CA CYS A 10 29.48 -12.59 -14.41
C CYS A 10 28.57 -11.38 -14.09
N CYS A 11 27.71 -11.02 -15.04
CA CYS A 11 26.57 -10.17 -14.73
C CYS A 11 25.60 -11.00 -13.90
N VAL A 12 25.80 -10.99 -12.59
CA VAL A 12 24.75 -11.36 -11.64
C VAL A 12 23.67 -10.31 -11.79
N SER A 13 22.64 -10.63 -12.56
CA SER A 13 21.41 -9.87 -12.65
C SER A 13 20.72 -9.93 -11.29
N LEU A 14 21.10 -9.04 -10.38
CA LEU A 14 20.28 -8.70 -9.24
C LEU A 14 19.04 -7.99 -9.81
N ALA A 15 18.00 -8.77 -10.11
CA ALA A 15 16.66 -8.26 -10.37
C ALA A 15 16.13 -7.67 -9.06
N ALA A 16 16.60 -6.47 -8.72
CA ALA A 16 15.99 -5.64 -7.72
C ALA A 16 14.60 -5.25 -8.26
N CYS A 17 13.57 -5.55 -7.48
CA CYS A 17 12.17 -5.26 -7.77
C CYS A 17 11.96 -3.74 -7.88
N ALA A 18 12.31 -3.14 -9.02
CA ALA A 18 11.82 -1.83 -9.39
C ALA A 18 10.39 -2.03 -9.89
N SER A 19 9.41 -1.98 -8.98
CA SER A 19 8.00 -1.93 -9.35
C SER A 19 7.81 -0.81 -10.38
N ASN A 20 7.36 -1.15 -11.57
CA ASN A 20 7.34 -0.23 -12.69
C ASN A 20 6.33 0.88 -12.41
N SER A 21 6.62 2.13 -12.81
CA SER A 21 5.69 3.25 -12.61
C SER A 21 4.31 3.01 -13.24
N SER A 22 4.24 2.16 -14.26
CA SER A 22 3.00 1.72 -14.89
C SER A 22 2.10 0.85 -14.00
N ASP A 23 2.68 0.01 -13.14
CA ASP A 23 1.90 -0.86 -12.26
C ASP A 23 1.29 -0.06 -11.10
N MET A 24 2.07 0.88 -10.56
CA MET A 24 1.56 1.80 -9.54
C MET A 24 0.46 2.70 -10.09
N ALA A 25 0.60 3.16 -11.34
CA ALA A 25 -0.43 3.94 -12.01
C ALA A 25 -1.74 3.13 -12.24
N ARG A 26 -1.64 1.81 -12.45
CA ARG A 26 -2.81 0.93 -12.58
C ARG A 26 -3.56 0.78 -11.27
N ILE A 27 -2.84 0.53 -10.16
CA ILE A 27 -3.41 0.44 -8.81
C ILE A 27 -4.13 1.74 -8.43
N GLU A 28 -3.61 2.88 -8.88
CA GLU A 28 -4.19 4.20 -8.64
C GLU A 28 -5.15 4.65 -9.76
N GLN A 29 -5.66 3.73 -10.59
CA GLN A 29 -6.66 4.08 -11.59
C GLN A 29 -7.89 4.72 -10.93
N GLY A 30 -8.30 5.89 -11.43
CA GLY A 30 -9.37 6.69 -10.82
C GLY A 30 -8.90 7.66 -9.73
N TYR A 31 -7.60 7.65 -9.41
CA TYR A 31 -6.96 8.58 -8.48
C TYR A 31 -5.91 9.44 -9.20
N THR A 32 -5.58 10.58 -8.60
CA THR A 32 -4.36 11.30 -9.01
C THR A 32 -3.15 10.43 -8.65
N PRO A 33 -2.23 10.16 -9.58
CA PRO A 33 -1.05 9.34 -9.29
C PRO A 33 -0.25 9.87 -8.09
N GLY A 34 0.24 8.94 -7.26
CA GLY A 34 0.94 9.17 -6.01
C GLY A 34 0.05 9.45 -4.80
N THR A 35 -1.25 9.70 -5.00
CA THR A 35 -2.13 10.11 -3.88
C THR A 35 -2.61 8.96 -3.02
N LEU A 36 -2.53 7.71 -3.47
CA LEU A 36 -2.80 6.56 -2.60
C LEU A 36 -1.55 6.09 -1.83
N GLY A 37 -0.39 6.70 -2.05
CA GLY A 37 0.84 6.35 -1.36
C GLY A 37 1.39 4.97 -1.74
N VAL A 38 0.82 4.29 -2.75
CA VAL A 38 1.13 2.89 -3.11
C VAL A 38 2.61 2.73 -3.46
N GLY A 39 3.17 3.64 -4.25
CA GLY A 39 4.59 3.61 -4.58
C GLY A 39 5.50 3.83 -3.36
N ALA A 40 5.09 4.62 -2.37
CA ALA A 40 5.85 4.80 -1.14
C ALA A 40 5.77 3.55 -0.24
N ILE A 41 4.56 2.99 -0.10
CA ILE A 41 4.30 1.72 0.60
C ILE A 41 5.11 0.57 0.00
N ALA A 42 5.17 0.46 -1.34
CA ALA A 42 5.93 -0.60 -2.02
C ALA A 42 7.44 -0.53 -1.73
N ARG A 43 7.96 0.67 -1.47
CA ARG A 43 9.36 0.89 -1.09
C ARG A 43 9.60 0.91 0.42
N SER A 44 8.56 0.64 1.23
CA SER A 44 8.61 0.78 2.70
C SER A 44 9.00 2.19 3.16
N ASP A 45 8.73 3.20 2.34
CA ASP A 45 8.94 4.62 2.65
C ASP A 45 7.72 5.14 3.42
N TRP A 46 7.60 4.68 4.67
CA TRP A 46 6.41 4.86 5.52
C TRP A 46 6.14 6.32 5.84
N ASP A 47 7.17 7.12 6.08
CA ASP A 47 7.05 8.56 6.37
C ASP A 47 6.44 9.30 5.18
N LYS A 48 6.94 9.01 3.97
CA LYS A 48 6.39 9.60 2.74
C LYS A 48 4.96 9.12 2.48
N ALA A 49 4.68 7.83 2.71
CA ALA A 49 3.33 7.29 2.55
C ALA A 49 2.34 7.99 3.49
N GLU A 50 2.69 8.14 4.78
CA GLU A 50 1.87 8.83 5.77
C GLU A 50 1.65 10.29 5.38
N ALA A 51 2.70 11.01 4.98
CA ALA A 51 2.59 12.40 4.54
C ALA A 51 1.62 12.56 3.34
N LEU A 52 1.72 11.69 2.34
CA LEU A 52 0.83 11.69 1.18
C LEU A 52 -0.63 11.40 1.57
N LEU A 53 -0.83 10.44 2.47
CA LEU A 53 -2.14 9.97 2.90
C LEU A 53 -2.84 10.92 3.89
N THR A 54 -2.08 11.73 4.63
CA THR A 54 -2.59 12.70 5.61
C THR A 54 -2.61 14.16 5.11
N ALA A 55 -2.07 14.43 3.92
CA ALA A 55 -2.08 15.76 3.30
C ALA A 55 -3.48 16.40 3.32
N ARG A 56 -3.55 17.70 3.70
CA ARG A 56 -4.80 18.43 4.02
C ARG A 56 -5.72 18.67 2.81
N ASN A 57 -6.41 17.63 2.37
CA ASN A 57 -7.67 17.72 1.64
C ASN A 57 -8.71 16.90 2.40
N ALA A 58 -9.67 17.58 3.05
CA ALA A 58 -10.62 16.95 3.98
C ALA A 58 -11.51 15.87 3.34
N ALA A 59 -11.74 15.94 2.03
CA ALA A 59 -12.44 14.89 1.29
C ALA A 59 -11.53 13.68 1.08
N ALA A 60 -10.26 13.91 0.71
CA ALA A 60 -9.28 12.85 0.48
C ALA A 60 -8.88 12.13 1.78
N THR A 61 -8.92 12.79 2.95
CA THR A 61 -8.62 12.14 4.25
C THR A 61 -9.74 11.22 4.76
N ARG A 62 -10.90 11.22 4.09
CA ARG A 62 -12.05 10.33 4.40
C ARG A 62 -12.31 9.29 3.31
N ASP A 63 -11.52 9.30 2.25
CA ASP A 63 -11.59 8.31 1.19
C ASP A 63 -11.21 6.92 1.73
N PRO A 64 -12.03 5.88 1.51
CA PRO A 64 -11.79 4.57 2.10
C PRO A 64 -10.53 3.88 1.54
N ALA A 65 -10.15 4.09 0.27
CA ALA A 65 -8.92 3.51 -0.28
C ALA A 65 -7.67 4.12 0.38
N ARG A 66 -7.66 5.44 0.57
CA ARG A 66 -6.60 6.14 1.32
C ARG A 66 -6.54 5.68 2.77
N LEU A 67 -7.68 5.49 3.43
CA LEU A 67 -7.74 5.01 4.81
C LEU A 67 -7.21 3.57 4.93
N ILE A 68 -7.50 2.67 3.99
CA ILE A 68 -6.94 1.31 3.96
C ILE A 68 -5.42 1.36 3.93
N ASN A 69 -4.86 2.17 3.03
CA ASN A 69 -3.42 2.34 2.89
C ASN A 69 -2.80 3.01 4.12
N LEU A 70 -3.47 3.97 4.74
CA LEU A 70 -3.00 4.61 5.97
C LEU A 70 -3.00 3.63 7.14
N GLY A 71 -4.02 2.78 7.26
CA GLY A 71 -4.05 1.72 8.26
C GLY A 71 -2.89 0.73 8.08
N LYS A 72 -2.55 0.38 6.84
CA LYS A 72 -1.34 -0.42 6.55
C LYS A 72 -0.08 0.30 7.02
N VAL A 73 0.09 1.59 6.69
CA VAL A 73 1.24 2.38 7.15
C VAL A 73 1.35 2.40 8.68
N TYR A 74 0.24 2.61 9.38
CA TYR A 74 0.22 2.53 10.84
C TYR A 74 0.59 1.15 11.38
N MET A 75 0.09 0.07 10.76
CA MET A 75 0.42 -1.29 11.15
C MET A 75 1.92 -1.59 10.99
N GLU A 76 2.50 -1.28 9.83
CA GLU A 76 3.91 -1.54 9.51
C GLU A 76 4.88 -0.69 10.35
N THR A 77 4.38 0.41 10.94
CA THR A 77 5.16 1.28 11.84
C THR A 77 4.89 1.02 13.33
N GLY A 78 4.22 -0.10 13.66
CA GLY A 78 3.97 -0.52 15.05
C GLY A 78 2.86 0.24 15.77
N ARG A 79 2.07 1.05 15.04
CA ARG A 79 0.95 1.84 15.57
C ARG A 79 -0.38 1.08 15.36
N ALA A 80 -0.47 -0.12 15.91
CA ALA A 80 -1.58 -1.04 15.67
C ALA A 80 -2.96 -0.47 16.04
N ASP A 81 -3.07 0.25 17.16
CA ASP A 81 -4.34 0.87 17.58
C ASP A 81 -4.84 1.90 16.56
N LEU A 82 -3.92 2.71 16.01
CA LEU A 82 -4.24 3.69 14.97
C LEU A 82 -4.63 2.99 13.66
N ALA A 83 -4.00 1.87 13.33
CA ALA A 83 -4.35 1.08 12.15
C ALA A 83 -5.78 0.54 12.24
N VAL A 84 -6.14 -0.09 13.35
CA VAL A 84 -7.49 -0.64 13.60
C VAL A 84 -8.52 0.48 13.52
N ALA A 85 -8.33 1.59 14.24
CA ALA A 85 -9.23 2.73 14.18
C ALA A 85 -9.36 3.32 12.76
N THR A 86 -8.28 3.28 11.97
CA THR A 86 -8.29 3.79 10.59
C THR A 86 -9.06 2.85 9.65
N TRP A 87 -8.92 1.53 9.80
CA TRP A 87 -9.70 0.56 9.03
C TRP A 87 -11.19 0.56 9.43
N GLU A 88 -11.51 0.76 10.70
CA GLU A 88 -12.91 0.97 11.15
C GLU A 88 -13.52 2.21 10.48
N ARG A 89 -12.74 3.30 10.36
CA ARG A 89 -13.18 4.50 9.63
C ARG A 89 -13.38 4.23 8.14
N ALA A 90 -12.54 3.42 7.52
CA ALA A 90 -12.71 3.02 6.13
C ALA A 90 -14.00 2.21 5.95
N LEU A 91 -14.25 1.26 6.85
CA LEU A 91 -15.46 0.43 6.88
C LEU A 91 -16.74 1.24 7.13
N ALA A 92 -16.65 2.34 7.88
CA ALA A 92 -17.78 3.24 8.12
C ALA A 92 -18.07 4.21 6.96
N SER A 93 -17.33 4.14 5.86
CA SER A 93 -17.56 4.97 4.68
C SER A 93 -18.93 4.68 4.06
N ARG A 94 -19.56 5.70 3.47
CA ARG A 94 -20.80 5.53 2.67
C ARG A 94 -20.52 5.30 1.18
N HIS A 95 -19.26 5.41 0.77
CA HIS A 95 -18.84 5.45 -0.63
C HIS A 95 -17.77 4.41 -0.91
N HIS A 96 -18.09 3.15 -0.63
CA HIS A 96 -17.27 2.02 -1.03
C HIS A 96 -17.27 1.88 -2.55
N HIS A 97 -16.10 1.55 -3.08
CA HIS A 97 -15.88 1.30 -4.50
C HIS A 97 -14.77 0.27 -4.64
N GLU A 98 -14.64 -0.27 -5.86
CA GLU A 98 -13.64 -1.27 -6.21
C GLU A 98 -12.27 -0.61 -6.46
N VAL A 99 -11.22 -1.28 -6.00
CA VAL A 99 -9.82 -0.90 -6.25
C VAL A 99 -9.05 -2.12 -6.71
N GLU A 100 -8.02 -1.90 -7.52
CA GLU A 100 -7.01 -2.92 -7.79
C GLU A 100 -5.99 -2.93 -6.66
N THR A 101 -5.61 -4.11 -6.20
CA THR A 101 -4.60 -4.32 -5.15
C THR A 101 -3.23 -4.55 -5.75
N ALA A 102 -2.18 -4.51 -4.92
CA ALA A 102 -0.81 -4.71 -5.39
C ALA A 102 -0.55 -6.11 -6.01
N ASP A 103 -1.36 -7.11 -5.67
CA ASP A 103 -1.36 -8.46 -6.23
C ASP A 103 -2.33 -8.63 -7.42
N GLY A 104 -2.96 -7.54 -7.89
CA GLY A 104 -3.80 -7.53 -9.08
C GLY A 104 -5.25 -7.99 -8.86
N ARG A 105 -5.69 -8.16 -7.61
CA ARG A 105 -7.11 -8.42 -7.31
C ARG A 105 -7.92 -7.12 -7.41
N PHE A 106 -9.07 -7.20 -8.05
CA PHE A 106 -10.13 -6.20 -7.94
C PHE A 106 -11.03 -6.56 -6.76
N VAL A 107 -11.15 -5.64 -5.80
CA VAL A 107 -11.88 -5.88 -4.55
C VAL A 107 -12.44 -4.57 -4.00
N SER A 108 -13.58 -4.65 -3.30
CA SER A 108 -14.17 -3.48 -2.70
C SER A 108 -13.34 -2.97 -1.52
N THR A 109 -13.35 -1.65 -1.31
CA THR A 109 -12.76 -1.04 -0.11
C THR A 109 -13.46 -1.47 1.18
N GLU A 110 -14.72 -1.90 1.12
CA GLU A 110 -15.42 -2.49 2.28
C GLU A 110 -14.79 -3.83 2.68
N ASP A 111 -14.61 -4.72 1.71
CA ASP A 111 -14.05 -6.05 1.94
C ASP A 111 -12.58 -5.97 2.38
N LEU A 112 -11.78 -5.09 1.78
CA LEU A 112 -10.40 -4.85 2.22
C LEU A 112 -10.34 -4.38 3.69
N ALA A 113 -11.24 -3.49 4.11
CA ALA A 113 -11.30 -3.04 5.49
C ALA A 113 -11.70 -4.19 6.44
N ARG A 114 -12.67 -5.03 6.05
CA ARG A 114 -13.04 -6.23 6.81
C ARG A 114 -11.92 -7.25 6.90
N GLU A 115 -11.22 -7.53 5.80
CA GLU A 115 -10.07 -8.44 5.77
C GLU A 115 -8.97 -7.95 6.72
N ALA A 116 -8.66 -6.65 6.69
CA ALA A 116 -7.67 -6.06 7.59
C ALA A 116 -8.10 -6.17 9.06
N LEU A 117 -9.35 -5.82 9.38
CA LEU A 117 -9.87 -5.92 10.74
C LEU A 117 -9.93 -7.36 11.23
N ALA A 118 -10.34 -8.32 10.39
CA ALA A 118 -10.35 -9.73 10.78
C ALA A 118 -8.94 -10.26 11.09
N ARG A 119 -7.93 -9.77 10.37
CA ARG A 119 -6.53 -10.14 10.56
C ARG A 119 -5.91 -9.52 11.82
N TYR A 120 -6.23 -8.25 12.10
CA TYR A 120 -5.51 -7.45 13.10
C TYR A 120 -6.36 -7.01 14.29
N SER A 121 -7.66 -7.33 14.30
CA SER A 121 -8.60 -7.07 15.39
C SER A 121 -9.55 -8.27 15.55
N PRO A 122 -9.12 -9.34 16.25
CA PRO A 122 -9.92 -10.56 16.38
C PRO A 122 -11.29 -10.34 17.05
N ALA A 123 -11.47 -9.23 17.78
CA ALA A 123 -12.76 -8.83 18.34
C ALA A 123 -13.82 -8.44 17.28
N VAL A 124 -13.40 -8.06 16.07
CA VAL A 124 -14.29 -7.78 14.93
C VAL A 124 -14.63 -9.06 14.16
N ALA A 125 -13.71 -10.02 14.08
CA ALA A 125 -13.93 -11.29 13.39
C ALA A 125 -15.00 -12.19 14.04
N SER A 126 -15.35 -11.93 15.30
CA SER A 126 -16.31 -12.72 16.09
C SER A 126 -17.70 -12.07 16.24
N ARG A 127 -17.97 -10.93 15.59
CA ARG A 127 -19.30 -10.27 15.59
C ARG A 127 -20.09 -10.63 14.33
#